data_AF-A0A977PYY4-F1
#
_entry.id   AF-A0A977PYY4-F1
#
_cell.length_a   1.000
_cell.length_b   1.000
_cell.length_c   1.000
_cell.angle_alpha   90.00
_cell.angle_beta   90.00
_cell.angle_gamma   90.00
#
_symmetry.space_group_name_H-M   'P 1'
#
loop_
_entity.id
_entity.type
_entity.pdbx_description
1 polymer ?
#
loop_
_entity_poly.entity_id
_entity_poly.type
_entity_poly.pdbx_seq_one_letter_code
_entity_poly.pdbx_strand_id
1 'polypeptide(L)' 'MESEPIRFHQEIEIPSTGKRKARKVKLAVRFCSVNLRTPYRFDNRDPLNVYAVYATGCDL' A
#
# COMPACT_ATOMS: atom_id res chain seq x y z
N MET A 1 8.02 -6.06 -0.65
CA MET A 1 6.94 -5.50 -1.51
C MET A 1 7.47 -4.55 -2.58
N GLU A 2 8.59 -3.86 -2.35
CA GLU A 2 9.26 -3.08 -3.40
C GLU A 2 9.72 -3.92 -4.61
N SER A 3 10.01 -5.20 -4.38
CA SER A 3 10.34 -6.19 -5.42
C SER A 3 9.16 -6.60 -6.31
N GLU A 4 7.92 -6.30 -5.91
CA GLU A 4 6.75 -6.57 -6.76
C GLU A 4 6.74 -5.61 -7.96
N PRO A 5 6.33 -6.07 -9.15
CA PRO A 5 6.24 -5.21 -10.32
C PRO A 5 5.22 -4.10 -10.09
N ILE A 6 5.50 -2.91 -10.59
CA ILE A 6 4.53 -1.82 -10.64
C ILE A 6 3.39 -2.27 -11.55
N ARG A 7 2.17 -2.29 -11.01
CA ARG A 7 0.98 -2.72 -11.73
C ARG A 7 0.35 -1.57 -12.49
N PHE A 8 0.31 -0.40 -11.86
CA PHE A 8 -0.16 0.83 -12.49
C PHE A 8 0.35 2.06 -11.74
N HIS A 9 0.21 3.22 -12.39
CA HIS A 9 0.43 4.52 -11.76
C HIS A 9 -0.91 5.21 -11.51
N GLN A 10 -1.06 5.84 -10.35
CA GLN A 10 -2.26 6.60 -9.98
C GLN A 10 -1.87 8.03 -9.62
N GLU A 11 -2.52 9.00 -10.24
CA GLU A 11 -2.40 10.39 -9.83
C GLU A 11 -3.48 10.71 -8.79
N ILE A 12 -3.09 11.38 -7.70
CA ILE A 12 -4.01 11.82 -6.66
C ILE A 12 -3.76 13.28 -6.31
N GLU A 13 -4.83 13.95 -5.90
CA GLU A 13 -4.77 15.28 -5.30
C GLU A 13 -4.69 15.14 -3.79
N ILE A 14 -3.61 15.66 -3.20
CA ILE A 14 -3.47 15.76 -1.75
C ILE A 14 -4.01 17.14 -1.36
N PRO A 15 -5.08 17.19 -0.54
CA PRO A 15 -5.68 18.46 -0.13
C PRO A 15 -4.72 19.23 0.78
N SER A 16 -4.92 20.54 0.85
CA SER A 16 -4.17 21.37 1.79
C SER A 16 -4.55 21.05 3.24
N THR A 17 -3.56 21.03 4.12
CA THR A 17 -3.77 21.07 5.57
C THR A 17 -3.07 22.32 6.13
N GLY A 18 -3.33 22.71 7.37
CA GLY A 18 -2.86 23.99 7.93
C GLY A 18 -1.34 24.26 7.80
N LYS A 19 -0.52 23.21 7.60
CA LYS A 19 0.94 23.32 7.39
C LYS A 19 1.42 22.92 5.99
N ARG A 20 0.54 22.44 5.10
CA ARG A 20 0.93 21.84 3.80
C ARG A 20 -0.01 22.28 2.68
N LYS A 21 0.57 22.84 1.61
CA LYS A 21 -0.17 23.21 0.39
C LYS A 21 -0.72 21.98 -0.33
N ALA A 22 -1.85 22.15 -1.00
CA ALA A 22 -2.40 21.13 -1.89
C ALA A 22 -1.41 20.84 -3.02
N ARG A 23 -1.30 19.58 -3.44
CA ARG A 23 -0.45 19.18 -4.56
C ARG A 23 -0.92 17.89 -5.21
N LYS A 24 -0.56 17.71 -6.48
CA LYS A 24 -0.70 16.45 -7.19
C LYS A 24 0.53 15.58 -6.94
N VAL A 25 0.30 14.28 -6.79
CA VAL A 25 1.38 13.28 -6.66
C VAL A 25 1.02 12.08 -7.51
N LYS A 26 2.02 11.56 -8.22
CA LYS A 26 1.92 10.29 -8.94
C LYS A 26 2.41 9.16 -8.03
N LEU A 27 1.58 8.13 -7.87
CA LEU A 27 1.87 6.96 -7.06
C LEU A 27 2.17 5.77 -7.98
N ALA A 28 3.24 5.04 -7.70
CA ALA A 28 3.46 3.71 -8.27
C ALA A 28 2.81 2.66 -7.36
N VAL A 29 1.82 1.94 -7.88
CA VAL A 29 1.02 0.98 -7.10
C VAL A 29 1.47 -0.45 -7.41
N ARG A 30 1.70 -1.22 -6.35
CA ARG A 30 2.03 -2.64 -6.35
C ARG A 30 1.01 -3.37 -5.48
N PHE A 31 0.66 -4.60 -5.84
CA PHE A 31 -0.20 -5.44 -5.01
C PHE A 31 0.15 -6.92 -5.18
N CYS A 32 0.00 -7.68 -4.11
CA CYS A 32 0.14 -9.12 -4.10
C CYS A 32 -0.69 -9.74 -2.96
N SER A 33 -0.97 -11.05 -3.07
CA SER A 33 -1.53 -11.83 -1.98
C SER A 33 -0.43 -12.14 -0.97
N VAL A 34 -0.73 -11.97 0.32
CA VAL A 34 0.17 -12.25 1.44
C VAL A 34 -0.55 -13.07 2.49
N ASN A 35 0.18 -14.02 3.08
CA ASN A 35 -0.33 -14.80 4.20
C ASN A 35 0.17 -14.17 5.50
N LEU A 36 -0.76 -13.62 6.28
CA LEU A 36 -0.47 -13.10 7.61
C LEU A 36 -0.39 -14.25 8.61
N ARG A 37 0.65 -14.22 9.44
CA ARG A 37 0.78 -15.14 10.55
C ARG A 37 -0.30 -14.84 11.59
N THR A 38 -1.05 -15.87 11.95
CA THR A 38 -2.07 -15.79 13.00
C THR A 38 -1.41 -15.48 14.35
N PRO A 39 -1.92 -14.52 15.14
CA PRO A 39 -1.38 -14.22 16.46
C PRO A 39 -1.43 -15.45 17.37
N TYR A 40 -0.46 -15.54 18.29
CA TYR A 40 -0.26 -16.72 19.16
C TYR A 40 -1.47 -17.12 20.02
N ARG A 41 -2.44 -16.22 20.19
CA ARG A 41 -3.64 -16.41 21.04
C ARG A 41 -4.78 -17.19 20.37
N PHE A 42 -4.64 -17.55 19.09
CA PHE A 42 -5.66 -18.32 18.36
C PHE A 42 -5.21 -19.79 18.21
N ASP A 43 -6.02 -20.72 18.67
CA ASP A 43 -5.76 -22.17 18.56
C ASP A 43 -5.82 -22.67 17.10
N ASN A 44 -6.66 -22.05 16.26
CA ASN A 44 -6.65 -22.28 14.82
C ASN A 44 -5.55 -21.43 14.17
N ARG A 45 -4.42 -22.09 13.87
CA ARG A 45 -3.20 -21.47 13.34
C ARG A 45 -3.20 -21.32 11.81
N ASP A 46 -4.36 -21.33 11.19
CA ASP A 46 -4.43 -21.19 9.74
C ASP A 46 -3.96 -19.79 9.34
N PRO A 47 -3.01 -19.67 8.38
CA PRO A 47 -2.57 -18.38 7.88
C PRO A 47 -3.73 -17.61 7.26
N LEU A 48 -3.79 -16.30 7.53
CA LEU A 48 -4.81 -15.44 6.94
C LEU A 48 -4.33 -14.93 5.58
N ASN A 49 -4.93 -15.42 4.49
CA ASN A 49 -4.65 -14.93 3.15
C ASN A 49 -5.36 -13.60 2.92
N VAL A 50 -4.60 -12.52 2.70
CA VAL A 50 -5.10 -11.17 2.42
C VAL A 50 -4.43 -10.57 1.19
N TYR A 51 -5.07 -9.56 0.60
CA TYR A 51 -4.45 -8.74 -0.43
C TYR A 51 -3.79 -7.52 0.20
N ALA A 52 -2.51 -7.34 -0.08
CA ALA A 52 -1.78 -6.14 0.32
C ALA A 52 -1.60 -5.21 -0.88
N VAL A 53 -1.72 -3.90 -0.63
CA VAL A 53 -1.46 -2.85 -1.61
C VAL A 53 -0.36 -1.96 -1.07
N TYR A 54 0.64 -1.69 -1.90
CA TYR A 54 1.79 -0.85 -1.56
C TYR A 54 1.93 0.26 -2.60
N ALA A 55 1.81 1.50 -2.15
CA ALA A 55 1.87 2.68 -3.00
C ALA A 55 3.05 3.57 -2.56
N THR A 56 3.92 3.90 -3.51
CA THR A 56 5.07 4.78 -3.30
C THR A 56 4.93 6.04 -4.13
N GLY A 57 5.23 7.20 -3.52
CA GLY A 57 5.34 8.45 -4.26
C GLY A 57 6.46 8.37 -5.30
N CYS A 58 6.14 8.69 -6.54
CA CYS A 58 7.13 9.03 -7.54
C CYS A 58 7.24 10.55 -7.50
N ASP A 59 8.38 11.06 -7.04
CA ASP A 59 8.64 12.49 -7.14
C ASP A 59 8.59 12.90 -8.63
N LEU A 60 7.84 13.96 -8.90
CA LEU A 60 7.68 14.59 -10.22
C LEU A 60 8.81 15.58 -10.47
#